data_AF-A0A935DZG5-F1
#
_entry.id   AF-A0A935DZG5-F1
#
_cell.length_a   1.000
_cell.length_b   1.000
_cell.length_c   1.000
_cell.angle_alpha   90.00
_cell.angle_beta   90.00
_cell.angle_gamma   90.00
#
_symmetry.space_group_name_H-M   'P 1'
#
loop_
_entity.id
_entity.type
_entity.pdbx_description
1 polymer ?
#
loop_
_entity_poly.entity_id
_entity_poly.type
_entity_poly.pdbx_seq_one_letter_code
_entity_poly.pdbx_strand_id
1 'polypeptide(L)'
;MTNNPIPDFFDSSRVGEIWKVDYAARAADAKIFALQHDLKPAATSSERISLLLIDAQNTFCIPGFELFVGGRSGNGAVEDNVRLCQFIYRNLGKLTHIIATMDTHKSQQIFHPIFFVDAEGNHPVPYTDIHLADLQSGKWTFNPALSSQFDIAPEYGQQMMIHYAEALAKKGKYALTIWPYHAMLGGIGHALVPAVEEAVFFHSHARLDQPHFAIKGDKPFTENYSVVGPEVVTGPMGEMLGAHDPQFIQHLQEVDRLYIAGQAKSHCVAWTVSDLLDDITATDPALAKKVHLLNDCSSAVVVPGVVDHTEAANEAYSRFAQAGMQIVKSTDEVG
;
A
#
# COMPACT_ATOMS: atom_id res chain seq x y z
N MET A 1 -14.12 -14.27 24.87
CA MET A 1 -14.58 -12.87 24.92
C MET A 1 -15.23 -12.58 23.58
N THR A 2 -16.45 -12.06 23.56
CA THR A 2 -17.23 -11.84 22.32
C THR A 2 -16.72 -10.63 21.55
N ASN A 3 -16.65 -10.73 20.22
CA ASN A 3 -16.33 -9.61 19.33
C ASN A 3 -17.25 -8.41 19.61
N ASN A 4 -16.73 -7.19 19.43
CA ASN A 4 -17.52 -5.97 19.58
C ASN A 4 -18.61 -5.90 18.51
N PRO A 5 -19.77 -5.29 18.80
CA PRO A 5 -20.74 -4.98 17.75
C PRO A 5 -20.15 -3.96 16.78
N ILE A 6 -20.68 -3.94 15.56
CA ILE A 6 -20.39 -2.87 14.61
C ILE A 6 -21.10 -1.60 15.08
N PRO A 7 -20.43 -0.43 15.15
CA PRO A 7 -21.10 0.82 15.52
C PRO A 7 -22.24 1.18 14.55
N ASP A 8 -23.35 1.68 15.10
CA ASP A 8 -24.57 1.97 14.33
C ASP A 8 -24.40 3.04 13.24
N PHE A 9 -23.37 3.89 13.35
CA PHE A 9 -23.08 4.89 12.33
C PHE A 9 -22.39 4.30 11.08
N PHE A 10 -21.82 3.10 11.17
CA PHE A 10 -21.13 2.49 10.04
C PHE A 10 -22.13 2.03 8.99
N ASP A 11 -22.08 2.66 7.82
CA ASP A 11 -22.91 2.32 6.67
C ASP A 11 -22.05 1.65 5.58
N SER A 12 -22.16 0.32 5.47
CA SER A 12 -21.44 -0.46 4.47
C SER A 12 -21.78 -0.06 3.02
N SER A 13 -22.95 0.53 2.77
CA SER A 13 -23.35 0.96 1.43
C SER A 13 -22.56 2.18 0.93
N ARG A 14 -21.95 2.94 1.85
CA ARG A 14 -21.22 4.19 1.56
C ARG A 14 -19.70 4.02 1.49
N VAL A 15 -19.19 2.79 1.58
CA VAL A 15 -17.74 2.51 1.55
C VAL A 15 -17.12 2.87 0.20
N GLY A 16 -17.88 2.74 -0.90
CA GLY A 16 -17.44 3.13 -2.24
C GLY A 16 -17.63 4.61 -2.56
N GLU A 17 -17.95 5.45 -1.57
CA GLU A 17 -18.23 6.88 -1.77
C GLU A 17 -17.20 7.78 -1.08
N ILE A 18 -17.06 9.00 -1.60
CA ILE A 18 -16.28 10.05 -0.96
C ILE A 18 -17.18 10.95 -0.13
N TRP A 19 -16.79 11.15 1.13
CA TRP A 19 -17.46 12.03 2.07
C TRP A 19 -16.48 12.43 3.18
N LYS A 20 -16.84 13.44 3.97
CA LYS A 20 -16.03 13.91 5.10
C LYS A 20 -16.42 13.20 6.39
N VAL A 21 -15.45 12.74 7.17
CA VAL A 21 -15.72 12.19 8.50
C VAL A 21 -16.16 13.31 9.46
N ASP A 22 -17.24 13.08 10.21
CA ASP A 22 -17.63 13.97 11.32
C ASP A 22 -16.79 13.65 12.56
N TYR A 23 -15.58 14.20 12.61
CA TYR A 23 -14.62 13.91 13.67
C TYR A 23 -15.13 14.22 15.08
N ALA A 24 -15.90 15.30 15.24
CA ALA A 24 -16.43 15.67 16.55
C ALA A 24 -17.46 14.65 17.03
N ALA A 25 -18.37 14.23 16.16
CA ALA A 25 -19.32 13.17 16.47
C ALA A 25 -18.60 11.84 16.74
N ARG A 26 -17.67 11.42 15.87
CA ARG A 26 -16.94 10.15 16.02
C ARG A 26 -16.07 10.09 17.27
N ALA A 27 -15.47 11.20 17.69
CA ALA A 27 -14.71 11.25 18.95
C ALA A 27 -15.63 11.05 20.17
N ALA A 28 -16.82 11.65 20.16
CA ALA A 28 -17.83 11.46 21.21
C ALA A 28 -18.36 10.02 21.21
N ASP A 29 -18.70 9.49 20.03
CA ASP A 29 -19.19 8.12 19.85
C ASP A 29 -18.16 7.09 20.33
N ALA A 30 -16.88 7.27 19.98
CA ALA A 30 -15.78 6.36 20.38
C ALA A 30 -15.62 6.30 21.90
N LYS A 31 -15.74 7.46 22.58
CA LYS A 31 -15.69 7.52 24.04
C LYS A 31 -16.87 6.80 24.68
N ILE A 32 -18.08 6.98 24.16
CA ILE A 32 -19.29 6.30 24.64
C ILE A 32 -19.16 4.79 24.43
N PHE A 33 -18.74 4.38 23.23
CA PHE A 33 -18.55 2.98 22.87
C PHE A 33 -17.51 2.31 23.77
N ALA A 34 -16.38 2.97 24.03
CA ALA A 34 -15.35 2.47 24.93
C ALA A 34 -15.89 2.23 26.36
N LEU A 35 -16.74 3.12 26.88
CA LEU A 35 -17.36 2.94 28.20
C LEU A 35 -18.39 1.80 28.20
N GLN A 36 -19.21 1.68 27.15
CA GLN A 36 -20.25 0.65 27.03
C GLN A 36 -19.67 -0.76 26.89
N HIS A 37 -18.53 -0.89 26.19
CA HIS A 37 -17.89 -2.16 25.89
C HIS A 37 -16.61 -2.44 26.69
N ASP A 38 -16.38 -1.65 27.75
CA ASP A 38 -15.21 -1.73 28.63
C ASP A 38 -13.84 -1.74 27.90
N LEU A 39 -13.74 -0.98 26.81
CA LEU A 39 -12.48 -0.87 26.07
C LEU A 39 -11.45 -0.10 26.91
N LYS A 40 -10.29 -0.73 27.11
CA LYS A 40 -9.16 -0.13 27.85
C LYS A 40 -8.18 0.52 26.88
N PRO A 41 -7.38 1.50 27.33
CA PRO A 41 -6.30 2.06 26.51
C PRO A 41 -5.38 0.96 25.94
N ALA A 42 -4.95 1.08 24.69
CA ALA A 42 -4.09 0.10 24.00
C ALA A 42 -2.82 -0.21 24.81
N ALA A 43 -2.26 0.79 25.50
CA ALA A 43 -1.10 0.66 26.37
C ALA A 43 -1.24 -0.42 27.45
N THR A 44 -2.47 -0.71 27.90
CA THR A 44 -2.77 -1.70 28.95
C THR A 44 -3.00 -3.13 28.44
N SER A 45 -2.95 -3.34 27.13
CA SER A 45 -3.17 -4.67 26.53
C SER A 45 -2.02 -5.61 26.89
N SER A 46 -2.37 -6.85 27.24
CA SER A 46 -1.38 -7.91 27.49
C SER A 46 -0.77 -8.49 26.23
N GLU A 47 -1.49 -8.41 25.11
CA GLU A 47 -1.03 -8.80 23.77
C GLU A 47 -0.94 -7.55 22.89
N ARG A 48 0.12 -7.46 22.08
CA ARG A 48 0.38 -6.39 21.12
C ARG A 48 -0.03 -6.88 19.73
N ILE A 49 -1.16 -6.39 19.24
CA ILE A 49 -1.71 -6.77 17.93
C ILE A 49 -1.77 -5.54 17.04
N SER A 50 -1.01 -5.55 15.96
CA SER A 50 -1.02 -4.47 14.98
C SER A 50 -1.77 -4.82 13.70
N LEU A 51 -2.33 -3.81 13.07
CA LEU A 51 -2.91 -3.87 11.74
C LEU A 51 -2.14 -2.92 10.82
N LEU A 52 -1.54 -3.46 9.76
CA LEU A 52 -0.92 -2.72 8.67
C LEU A 52 -1.91 -2.64 7.49
N LEU A 53 -2.33 -1.42 7.17
CA LEU A 53 -3.20 -1.08 6.06
C LEU A 53 -2.34 -0.58 4.91
N ILE A 54 -2.25 -1.36 3.84
CA ILE A 54 -1.46 -1.00 2.67
C ILE A 54 -2.33 -0.23 1.69
N ASP A 55 -2.02 1.05 1.48
CA ASP A 55 -2.57 1.92 0.42
C ASP A 55 -4.10 1.85 0.29
N ALA A 56 -4.82 1.91 1.43
CA ALA A 56 -6.28 2.01 1.47
C ALA A 56 -6.78 3.42 1.07
N GLN A 57 -6.25 3.95 -0.03
CA GLN A 57 -6.45 5.30 -0.53
C GLN A 57 -7.54 5.35 -1.60
N ASN A 58 -8.17 6.53 -1.75
CA ASN A 58 -9.27 6.74 -2.69
C ASN A 58 -8.90 6.34 -4.13
N THR A 59 -7.69 6.65 -4.57
CA THR A 59 -7.22 6.36 -5.93
C THR A 59 -7.27 4.87 -6.29
N PHE A 60 -7.10 3.98 -5.30
CA PHE A 60 -7.12 2.54 -5.47
C PHE A 60 -8.45 1.91 -5.08
N CYS A 61 -9.25 2.59 -4.26
CA CYS A 61 -10.36 1.96 -3.56
C CYS A 61 -11.75 2.54 -3.85
N ILE A 62 -11.83 3.71 -4.51
CA ILE A 62 -13.11 4.33 -4.88
C ILE A 62 -13.35 4.13 -6.39
N PRO A 63 -14.51 3.58 -6.80
CA PRO A 63 -14.85 3.44 -8.21
C PRO A 63 -14.75 4.76 -8.97
N GLY A 64 -14.13 4.72 -10.16
CA GLY A 64 -13.95 5.88 -11.03
C GLY A 64 -12.63 6.64 -10.85
N PHE A 65 -11.81 6.28 -9.87
CA PHE A 65 -10.42 6.75 -9.79
C PHE A 65 -9.49 6.00 -10.75
N GLU A 66 -8.30 6.57 -10.97
CA GLU A 66 -7.37 6.23 -12.05
C GLU A 66 -6.83 4.80 -11.97
N LEU A 67 -6.67 4.26 -10.75
CA LEU A 67 -6.15 2.92 -10.47
C LEU A 67 -7.09 2.12 -9.54
N PHE A 68 -8.39 2.31 -9.70
CA PHE A 68 -9.37 1.55 -8.92
C PHE A 68 -9.17 0.03 -9.05
N VAL A 69 -8.96 -0.64 -7.92
CA VAL A 69 -8.74 -2.09 -7.84
C VAL A 69 -10.09 -2.79 -7.81
N GLY A 70 -10.67 -2.97 -8.99
CA GLY A 70 -11.95 -3.67 -9.16
C GLY A 70 -11.89 -5.18 -8.89
N GLY A 71 -10.72 -5.81 -8.96
CA GLY A 71 -10.61 -7.27 -8.85
C GLY A 71 -11.50 -8.01 -9.85
N ARG A 72 -11.72 -9.31 -9.63
CA ARG A 72 -12.61 -10.12 -10.50
C ARG A 72 -14.09 -9.75 -10.35
N SER A 73 -14.51 -9.19 -9.22
CA SER A 73 -15.90 -8.75 -9.01
C SER A 73 -16.21 -7.43 -9.73
N GLY A 74 -15.19 -6.68 -10.15
CA GLY A 74 -15.33 -5.31 -10.63
C GLY A 74 -15.56 -4.29 -9.50
N ASN A 75 -15.62 -4.74 -8.24
CA ASN A 75 -15.82 -3.89 -7.05
C ASN A 75 -14.97 -4.31 -5.84
N GLY A 76 -13.89 -5.05 -6.07
CA GLY A 76 -13.10 -5.76 -5.07
C GLY A 76 -12.62 -4.88 -3.92
N ALA A 77 -11.98 -3.73 -4.20
CA ALA A 77 -11.50 -2.85 -3.14
C ALA A 77 -12.60 -2.29 -2.23
N VAL A 78 -13.81 -2.03 -2.77
CA VAL A 78 -14.95 -1.61 -1.95
C VAL A 78 -15.41 -2.75 -1.05
N GLU A 79 -15.56 -3.95 -1.60
CA GLU A 79 -15.96 -5.14 -0.86
C GLU A 79 -14.94 -5.48 0.24
N ASP A 80 -13.66 -5.38 -0.07
CA ASP A 80 -12.56 -5.57 0.87
C ASP A 80 -12.58 -4.54 1.99
N ASN A 81 -12.79 -3.26 1.66
CA ASN A 81 -12.86 -2.20 2.67
C ASN A 81 -14.10 -2.32 3.56
N VAL A 82 -15.22 -2.87 3.08
CA VAL A 82 -16.36 -3.21 3.94
C VAL A 82 -15.94 -4.23 4.99
N ARG A 83 -15.25 -5.31 4.57
CA ARG A 83 -14.77 -6.36 5.49
C ARG A 83 -13.69 -5.85 6.44
N LEU A 84 -12.81 -4.99 5.95
CA LEU A 84 -11.75 -4.35 6.72
C LEU A 84 -12.32 -3.44 7.82
N CYS A 85 -13.26 -2.56 7.49
CA CYS A 85 -13.91 -1.69 8.48
C CYS A 85 -14.59 -2.55 9.56
N GLN A 86 -15.33 -3.58 9.15
CA GLN A 86 -15.96 -4.51 10.08
C GLN A 86 -14.94 -5.26 10.95
N PHE A 87 -13.80 -5.66 10.39
CA PHE A 87 -12.70 -6.28 11.14
C PHE A 87 -12.15 -5.34 12.20
N ILE A 88 -11.89 -4.07 11.85
CA ILE A 88 -11.41 -3.05 12.80
C ILE A 88 -12.43 -2.89 13.94
N TYR A 89 -13.71 -2.67 13.61
CA TYR A 89 -14.76 -2.44 14.61
C TYR A 89 -14.96 -3.64 15.55
N ARG A 90 -15.07 -4.86 15.01
CA ARG A 90 -15.22 -6.09 15.80
C ARG A 90 -14.05 -6.33 16.75
N ASN A 91 -12.85 -5.89 16.35
CA ASN A 91 -11.61 -6.16 17.07
C ASN A 91 -11.05 -4.91 17.78
N LEU A 92 -11.84 -3.84 17.96
CA LEU A 92 -11.39 -2.61 18.63
C LEU A 92 -10.67 -2.89 19.96
N GLY A 93 -11.19 -3.81 20.77
CA GLY A 93 -10.62 -4.18 22.08
C GLY A 93 -9.35 -5.04 22.03
N LYS A 94 -8.99 -5.56 20.85
CA LYS A 94 -7.81 -6.41 20.63
C LYS A 94 -6.70 -5.67 19.89
N LEU A 95 -7.04 -4.92 18.84
CA LEU A 95 -6.07 -4.14 18.06
C LEU A 95 -5.41 -3.06 18.94
N THR A 96 -4.09 -3.10 19.05
CA THR A 96 -3.32 -2.12 19.82
C THR A 96 -2.85 -0.97 18.97
N HIS A 97 -2.37 -1.23 17.74
CA HIS A 97 -1.86 -0.19 16.84
C HIS A 97 -2.36 -0.38 15.41
N ILE A 98 -2.61 0.72 14.72
CA ILE A 98 -2.91 0.73 13.28
C ILE A 98 -1.84 1.55 12.56
N ILE A 99 -1.23 0.95 11.54
CA ILE A 99 -0.27 1.59 10.64
C ILE A 99 -0.94 1.66 9.27
N ALA A 100 -0.99 2.82 8.65
CA ALA A 100 -1.46 2.99 7.28
C ALA A 100 -0.30 3.43 6.39
N THR A 101 -0.08 2.73 5.28
CA THR A 101 0.85 3.18 4.24
C THR A 101 0.12 4.11 3.29
N MET A 102 0.85 5.10 2.79
CA MET A 102 0.33 6.09 1.86
C MET A 102 1.27 6.15 0.66
N ASP A 103 0.83 5.59 -0.46
CA ASP A 103 1.45 5.86 -1.74
C ASP A 103 1.32 7.34 -2.02
N THR A 104 2.44 8.00 -2.26
CA THR A 104 2.51 9.47 -2.22
C THR A 104 3.34 9.99 -3.35
N HIS A 105 2.66 10.50 -4.36
CA HIS A 105 3.29 10.80 -5.63
C HIS A 105 3.24 12.28 -5.99
N LYS A 106 4.20 12.69 -6.80
CA LYS A 106 4.14 13.97 -7.53
C LYS A 106 3.99 13.65 -9.02
N SER A 107 3.64 14.63 -9.83
CA SER A 107 3.40 14.39 -11.26
C SER A 107 4.65 13.88 -12.00
N GLN A 108 5.85 14.32 -11.62
CA GLN A 108 7.08 14.01 -12.34
C GLN A 108 7.85 12.88 -11.66
N GLN A 109 7.47 11.64 -11.98
CA GLN A 109 8.12 10.43 -11.47
C GLN A 109 8.40 9.44 -12.58
N ILE A 110 9.41 8.59 -12.38
CA ILE A 110 9.94 7.64 -13.36
C ILE A 110 8.91 6.65 -13.88
N PHE A 111 7.78 6.48 -13.21
CA PHE A 111 6.68 5.61 -13.62
C PHE A 111 5.48 6.38 -14.19
N HIS A 112 5.61 7.70 -14.42
CA HIS A 112 4.57 8.54 -15.02
C HIS A 112 4.92 8.99 -16.44
N PRO A 113 3.90 9.21 -17.31
CA PRO A 113 4.09 9.58 -18.71
C PRO A 113 5.05 10.76 -18.95
N ILE A 114 4.94 11.82 -18.15
CA ILE A 114 5.71 13.06 -18.35
C ILE A 114 7.24 12.85 -18.30
N PHE A 115 7.69 11.75 -17.68
CA PHE A 115 9.11 11.45 -17.52
C PHE A 115 9.80 11.02 -18.81
N PHE A 116 9.02 10.54 -19.80
CA PHE A 116 9.52 9.97 -21.05
C PHE A 116 8.99 10.75 -22.25
N VAL A 117 9.80 10.87 -23.29
CA VAL A 117 9.39 11.36 -24.61
C VAL A 117 9.94 10.46 -25.73
N ASP A 118 9.17 10.29 -26.79
CA ASP A 118 9.64 9.72 -28.06
C ASP A 118 10.33 10.78 -28.94
N ALA A 119 10.74 10.39 -30.15
CA ALA A 119 11.42 11.27 -31.10
C ALA A 119 10.56 12.46 -31.57
N GLU A 120 9.23 12.31 -31.52
CA GLU A 120 8.24 13.31 -31.89
C GLU A 120 7.81 14.18 -30.68
N GLY A 121 8.29 13.87 -29.47
CA GLY A 121 7.97 14.59 -28.24
C GLY A 121 6.68 14.11 -27.54
N ASN A 122 6.10 12.98 -27.95
CA ASN A 122 4.93 12.41 -27.29
C ASN A 122 5.34 11.61 -26.05
N HIS A 123 4.42 11.49 -25.09
CA HIS A 123 4.58 10.68 -23.89
C HIS A 123 4.02 9.26 -24.08
N PRO A 124 4.56 8.24 -23.39
CA PRO A 124 3.97 6.91 -23.35
C PRO A 124 2.57 6.98 -22.73
N VAL A 125 1.63 6.23 -23.28
CA VAL A 125 0.31 6.09 -22.66
C VAL A 125 0.39 5.22 -21.40
N PRO A 126 -0.51 5.41 -20.42
CA PRO A 126 -0.61 4.50 -19.27
C PRO A 126 -0.71 3.03 -19.68
N TYR A 127 -0.17 2.16 -18.84
CA TYR A 127 0.04 0.72 -19.03
C TYR A 127 1.04 0.35 -20.14
N THR A 128 1.85 1.31 -20.60
CA THR A 128 3.01 0.99 -21.46
C THR A 128 4.11 0.36 -20.62
N ASP A 129 4.57 -0.82 -21.01
CA ASP A 129 5.78 -1.43 -20.48
C ASP A 129 6.99 -0.93 -21.27
N ILE A 130 7.89 -0.22 -20.58
CA ILE A 130 9.16 0.25 -21.13
C ILE A 130 10.25 -0.73 -20.76
N HIS A 131 10.82 -1.39 -21.76
CA HIS A 131 11.93 -2.30 -21.59
C HIS A 131 13.27 -1.58 -21.73
N LEU A 132 14.34 -2.18 -21.19
CA LEU A 132 15.71 -1.67 -21.33
C LEU A 132 16.08 -1.39 -22.80
N ALA A 133 15.67 -2.26 -23.72
CA ALA A 133 15.94 -2.09 -25.15
C ALA A 133 15.25 -0.85 -25.76
N ASP A 134 14.08 -0.46 -25.25
CA ASP A 134 13.37 0.75 -25.71
C ASP A 134 14.15 2.02 -25.30
N LEU A 135 14.77 2.01 -24.10
CA LEU A 135 15.61 3.09 -23.61
C LEU A 135 16.97 3.18 -24.33
N GLN A 136 17.58 2.01 -24.61
CA GLN A 136 18.87 1.94 -25.31
C GLN A 136 18.75 2.32 -26.79
N SER A 137 17.63 1.99 -27.44
CA SER A 137 17.37 2.36 -28.83
C SER A 137 16.89 3.81 -29.00
N GLY A 138 16.56 4.50 -27.91
CA GLY A 138 16.02 5.86 -27.93
C GLY A 138 14.56 5.95 -28.36
N LYS A 139 13.82 4.82 -28.38
CA LYS A 139 12.36 4.83 -28.58
C LYS A 139 11.67 5.62 -27.48
N TRP A 140 12.13 5.44 -26.24
CA TRP A 140 11.76 6.28 -25.11
C TRP A 140 13.01 6.90 -24.50
N THR A 141 12.95 8.21 -24.25
CA THR A 141 14.06 8.97 -23.65
C THR A 141 13.58 9.81 -22.49
N PHE A 142 14.50 10.17 -21.59
CA PHE A 142 14.24 11.15 -20.54
C PHE A 142 13.68 12.43 -21.15
N ASN A 143 12.61 12.96 -20.57
CA ASN A 143 12.07 14.25 -20.97
C ASN A 143 13.05 15.37 -20.56
N PRO A 144 13.79 15.99 -21.51
CA PRO A 144 14.81 16.97 -21.18
C PRO A 144 14.23 18.24 -20.54
N ALA A 145 12.93 18.51 -20.71
CA ALA A 145 12.26 19.64 -20.07
C ALA A 145 12.21 19.52 -18.53
N LEU A 146 12.43 18.33 -17.98
CA LEU A 146 12.49 18.09 -16.53
C LEU A 146 13.88 18.33 -15.93
N SER A 147 14.91 18.55 -16.75
CA SER A 147 16.30 18.69 -16.31
C SER A 147 16.49 19.77 -15.23
N SER A 148 15.88 20.95 -15.41
CA SER A 148 15.97 22.05 -14.46
C SER A 148 15.26 21.79 -13.13
N GLN A 149 14.20 20.96 -13.15
CA GLN A 149 13.50 20.57 -11.93
C GLN A 149 14.36 19.68 -11.03
N PHE A 150 15.17 18.82 -11.64
CA PHE A 150 15.99 17.84 -10.93
C PHE A 150 17.46 18.26 -10.78
N ASP A 151 17.84 19.40 -11.35
CA ASP A 151 19.22 19.91 -11.40
C ASP A 151 20.20 18.89 -12.00
N ILE A 152 19.80 18.25 -13.11
CA ILE A 152 20.62 17.26 -13.83
C ILE A 152 20.72 17.60 -15.31
N ALA A 153 21.79 17.14 -15.97
CA ALA A 153 21.88 17.17 -17.42
C ALA A 153 20.91 16.14 -18.05
N PRO A 154 20.30 16.42 -19.23
CA PRO A 154 19.45 15.46 -19.93
C PRO A 154 20.09 14.09 -20.14
N GLU A 155 21.38 14.07 -20.45
CA GLU A 155 22.16 12.85 -20.66
C GLU A 155 22.25 12.01 -19.37
N TYR A 156 22.32 12.69 -18.22
CA TYR A 156 22.31 12.01 -16.93
C TYR A 156 20.93 11.45 -16.60
N GLY A 157 19.86 12.20 -16.90
CA GLY A 157 18.48 11.69 -16.79
C GLY A 157 18.26 10.41 -17.61
N GLN A 158 18.81 10.35 -18.83
CA GLN A 158 18.79 9.12 -19.64
C GLN A 158 19.55 7.97 -18.96
N GLN A 159 20.75 8.24 -18.42
CA GLN A 159 21.53 7.23 -17.69
C GLN A 159 20.78 6.69 -16.47
N MET A 160 20.05 7.54 -15.74
CA MET A 160 19.21 7.14 -14.61
C MET A 160 18.16 6.12 -15.02
N MET A 161 17.45 6.37 -16.12
CA MET A 161 16.39 5.48 -16.61
C MET A 161 16.93 4.15 -17.11
N ILE A 162 18.07 4.17 -17.83
CA ILE A 162 18.76 2.95 -18.26
C ILE A 162 19.22 2.15 -17.04
N HIS A 163 19.85 2.79 -16.07
CA HIS A 163 20.30 2.15 -14.84
C HIS A 163 19.13 1.49 -14.09
N TYR A 164 18.01 2.20 -13.98
CA TYR A 164 16.80 1.69 -13.37
C TYR A 164 16.29 0.42 -14.08
N ALA A 165 16.15 0.46 -15.40
CA ALA A 165 15.70 -0.69 -16.18
C ALA A 165 16.69 -1.88 -16.13
N GLU A 166 18.00 -1.63 -16.09
CA GLU A 166 19.01 -2.67 -15.85
C GLU A 166 18.89 -3.31 -14.47
N ALA A 167 18.65 -2.50 -13.43
CA ALA A 167 18.46 -2.98 -12.07
C ALA A 167 17.19 -3.84 -11.94
N LEU A 168 16.09 -3.45 -12.60
CA LEU A 168 14.89 -4.27 -12.71
C LEU A 168 15.19 -5.63 -13.38
N ALA A 169 15.86 -5.61 -14.53
CA ALA A 169 16.19 -6.83 -15.29
C ALA A 169 17.05 -7.81 -14.47
N LYS A 170 18.01 -7.31 -13.70
CA LYS A 170 18.83 -8.11 -12.78
C LYS A 170 18.02 -8.77 -11.66
N LYS A 171 16.92 -8.15 -11.23
CA LYS A 171 15.98 -8.69 -10.23
C LYS A 171 14.89 -9.58 -10.86
N GLY A 172 14.99 -9.91 -12.15
CA GLY A 172 14.01 -10.75 -12.86
C GLY A 172 12.73 -10.01 -13.26
N LYS A 173 12.71 -8.68 -13.19
CA LYS A 173 11.60 -7.84 -13.66
C LYS A 173 11.99 -7.19 -14.98
N TYR A 174 11.21 -7.42 -16.03
CA TYR A 174 11.67 -7.12 -17.39
C TYR A 174 11.19 -5.78 -17.94
N ALA A 175 10.31 -5.07 -17.23
CA ALA A 175 9.75 -3.80 -17.70
C ALA A 175 9.51 -2.83 -16.55
N LEU A 176 9.63 -1.55 -16.88
CA LEU A 176 9.07 -0.44 -16.13
C LEU A 176 7.68 -0.12 -16.68
N THR A 177 6.65 -0.39 -15.90
CA THR A 177 5.27 -0.07 -16.25
C THR A 177 5.01 1.41 -16.02
N ILE A 178 4.45 2.08 -17.04
CA ILE A 178 3.99 3.46 -16.92
C ILE A 178 2.57 3.46 -16.38
N TRP A 179 2.34 4.07 -15.23
CA TRP A 179 1.03 4.18 -14.59
C TRP A 179 0.30 5.46 -15.01
N PRO A 180 -1.04 5.48 -15.00
CA PRO A 180 -1.76 6.75 -15.00
C PRO A 180 -1.37 7.56 -13.75
N TYR A 181 -1.51 8.89 -13.78
CA TYR A 181 -1.28 9.69 -12.58
C TYR A 181 -2.23 9.25 -11.47
N HIS A 182 -1.68 8.93 -10.31
CA HIS A 182 -2.43 8.38 -9.19
C HIS A 182 -1.81 8.83 -7.87
N ALA A 183 -2.53 8.68 -6.77
CA ALA A 183 -2.05 8.97 -5.42
C ALA A 183 -1.33 10.34 -5.26
N MET A 184 -1.76 11.34 -6.05
CA MET A 184 -1.11 12.66 -6.12
C MET A 184 -1.17 13.37 -4.78
N LEU A 185 0.00 13.66 -4.19
CA LEU A 185 0.14 14.29 -2.88
C LEU A 185 -0.75 15.54 -2.76
N GLY A 186 -1.65 15.53 -1.78
CA GLY A 186 -2.59 16.61 -1.51
C GLY A 186 -3.86 16.60 -2.39
N GLY A 187 -3.94 15.70 -3.37
CA GLY A 187 -5.15 15.44 -4.14
C GLY A 187 -6.13 14.54 -3.40
N ILE A 188 -7.40 14.55 -3.82
CA ILE A 188 -8.44 13.74 -3.16
C ILE A 188 -8.20 12.23 -3.29
N GLY A 189 -7.55 11.79 -4.37
CA GLY A 189 -7.13 10.40 -4.57
C GLY A 189 -6.06 9.93 -3.58
N HIS A 190 -5.28 10.85 -3.01
CA HIS A 190 -4.23 10.55 -2.03
C HIS A 190 -4.78 10.25 -0.64
N ALA A 191 -5.93 10.81 -0.26
CA ALA A 191 -6.54 10.54 1.04
C ALA A 191 -6.96 9.06 1.18
N LEU A 192 -7.03 8.57 2.43
CA LEU A 192 -7.66 7.29 2.74
C LEU A 192 -9.13 7.27 2.30
N VAL A 193 -9.66 6.06 2.08
CA VAL A 193 -11.11 5.86 1.94
C VAL A 193 -11.82 6.37 3.20
N PRO A 194 -12.84 7.24 3.08
CA PRO A 194 -13.47 7.86 4.26
C PRO A 194 -13.99 6.87 5.29
N ALA A 195 -14.53 5.73 4.88
CA ALA A 195 -14.97 4.69 5.81
C ALA A 195 -13.80 4.04 6.58
N VAL A 196 -12.64 3.84 5.93
CA VAL A 196 -11.43 3.32 6.56
C VAL A 196 -10.82 4.39 7.48
N GLU A 197 -10.74 5.65 7.02
CA GLU A 197 -10.34 6.81 7.82
C GLU A 197 -11.19 6.92 9.10
N GLU A 198 -12.52 6.81 8.98
CA GLU A 198 -13.44 6.83 10.12
C GLU A 198 -13.17 5.69 11.09
N ALA A 199 -12.93 4.46 10.61
CA ALA A 199 -12.62 3.32 11.47
C ALA A 199 -11.29 3.47 12.21
N VAL A 200 -10.24 3.97 11.54
CA VAL A 200 -8.93 4.25 12.13
C VAL A 200 -9.03 5.37 13.16
N PHE A 201 -9.72 6.46 12.84
CA PHE A 201 -9.98 7.57 13.77
C PHE A 201 -10.79 7.11 14.99
N PHE A 202 -11.77 6.25 14.78
CA PHE A 202 -12.59 5.72 15.87
C PHE A 202 -11.77 4.83 16.80
N HIS A 203 -10.92 3.94 16.25
CA HIS A 203 -9.98 3.14 17.04
C HIS A 203 -9.06 4.03 17.87
N SER A 204 -8.51 5.10 17.29
CA SER A 204 -7.57 5.96 18.00
C SER A 204 -8.17 6.62 19.24
N HIS A 205 -9.45 6.99 19.18
CA HIS A 205 -10.19 7.56 20.30
C HIS A 205 -10.67 6.50 21.29
N ALA A 206 -11.15 5.35 20.80
CA ALA A 206 -11.68 4.27 21.64
C ALA A 206 -10.56 3.56 22.43
N ARG A 207 -9.35 3.48 21.87
CA ARG A 207 -8.19 2.81 22.47
C ARG A 207 -7.09 3.77 22.92
N LEU A 208 -7.25 5.08 22.74
CA LEU A 208 -6.24 6.10 23.10
C LEU A 208 -4.85 5.78 22.50
N ASP A 209 -4.82 5.42 21.22
CA ASP A 209 -3.61 5.08 20.47
C ASP A 209 -3.56 5.88 19.16
N GLN A 210 -2.42 6.47 18.82
CA GLN A 210 -2.32 7.26 17.59
C GLN A 210 -1.97 6.35 16.40
N PRO A 211 -2.68 6.47 15.27
CA PRO A 211 -2.30 5.73 14.07
C PRO A 211 -0.98 6.27 13.52
N HIS A 212 -0.16 5.38 12.97
CA HIS A 212 1.05 5.76 12.25
C HIS A 212 0.77 5.79 10.75
N PHE A 213 1.26 6.84 10.06
CA PHE A 213 1.19 6.95 8.60
C PHE A 213 2.59 6.86 8.01
N ALA A 214 2.84 5.78 7.25
CA ALA A 214 4.11 5.55 6.58
C ALA A 214 4.02 6.00 5.11
N ILE A 215 4.78 7.03 4.76
CA ILE A 215 4.80 7.59 3.40
C ILE A 215 5.76 6.80 2.52
N LYS A 216 5.35 6.47 1.30
CA LYS A 216 6.20 5.85 0.29
C LYS A 216 6.01 6.48 -1.09
N GLY A 217 6.98 6.29 -1.98
CA GLY A 217 6.86 6.66 -3.39
C GLY A 217 7.02 8.15 -3.70
N ASP A 218 7.66 8.95 -2.83
CA ASP A 218 7.85 10.40 -3.04
C ASP A 218 9.10 10.75 -3.88
N LYS A 219 9.93 9.74 -4.18
CA LYS A 219 11.19 9.90 -4.91
C LYS A 219 10.94 9.84 -6.43
N PRO A 220 11.53 10.76 -7.22
CA PRO A 220 11.19 10.86 -8.64
C PRO A 220 11.85 9.80 -9.54
N PHE A 221 12.99 9.23 -9.13
CA PHE A 221 13.79 8.34 -9.99
C PHE A 221 13.70 6.86 -9.60
N THR A 222 12.75 6.47 -8.75
CA THR A 222 12.55 5.07 -8.37
C THR A 222 11.09 4.81 -8.00
N GLU A 223 10.56 3.65 -8.38
CA GLU A 223 9.26 3.17 -7.92
C GLU A 223 9.35 2.57 -6.52
N ASN A 224 8.26 2.60 -5.77
CA ASN A 224 8.23 2.22 -4.37
C ASN A 224 6.92 1.49 -3.99
N TYR A 225 6.63 0.36 -4.64
CA TYR A 225 5.48 -0.48 -4.28
C TYR A 225 5.50 -0.95 -2.81
N SER A 226 6.67 -1.41 -2.35
CA SER A 226 6.85 -1.89 -0.98
C SER A 226 7.11 -0.74 -0.03
N VAL A 227 6.37 -0.64 1.07
CA VAL A 227 6.67 0.39 2.08
C VAL A 227 8.02 0.16 2.77
N VAL A 228 8.58 -1.05 2.67
CA VAL A 228 9.88 -1.41 3.23
C VAL A 228 11.03 -0.78 2.41
N GLY A 229 10.86 -0.54 1.11
CA GLY A 229 11.88 0.14 0.33
C GLY A 229 11.59 0.27 -1.16
N PRO A 230 12.37 1.08 -1.88
CA PRO A 230 12.19 1.29 -3.31
C PRO A 230 12.71 0.10 -4.13
N GLU A 231 12.21 -0.03 -5.35
CA GLU A 231 12.65 -1.05 -6.30
C GLU A 231 14.15 -0.99 -6.59
N VAL A 232 14.66 0.24 -6.72
CA VAL A 232 16.06 0.54 -6.99
C VAL A 232 16.54 1.59 -5.99
N VAL A 233 17.58 1.26 -5.23
CA VAL A 233 18.09 2.08 -4.11
C VAL A 233 19.21 3.03 -4.50
N THR A 234 19.90 2.76 -5.61
CA THR A 234 21.07 3.53 -6.06
C THR A 234 20.94 3.95 -7.51
N GLY A 235 21.53 5.10 -7.87
CA GLY A 235 21.67 5.56 -9.25
C GLY A 235 22.97 5.11 -9.91
N PRO A 236 23.21 5.51 -11.17
CA PRO A 236 24.36 5.10 -11.98
C PRO A 236 25.72 5.53 -11.40
N MET A 237 25.77 6.57 -10.57
CA MET A 237 26.99 7.02 -9.89
C MET A 237 27.05 6.60 -8.41
N GLY A 238 26.14 5.73 -7.98
CA GLY A 238 26.06 5.24 -6.60
C GLY A 238 25.37 6.22 -5.63
N GLU A 239 24.74 7.27 -6.14
CA GLU A 239 23.89 8.13 -5.34
C GLU A 239 22.66 7.36 -4.81
N MET A 240 22.21 7.70 -3.61
CA MET A 240 21.06 7.05 -3.00
C MET A 240 19.76 7.62 -3.58
N LEU A 241 18.92 6.76 -4.18
CA LEU A 241 17.59 7.15 -4.70
C LEU A 241 16.51 7.00 -3.64
N GLY A 242 16.70 6.05 -2.74
CA GLY A 242 15.85 5.81 -1.56
C GLY A 242 16.52 4.77 -0.67
N ALA A 243 15.97 4.58 0.52
CA ALA A 243 16.54 3.69 1.52
C ALA A 243 15.54 2.59 1.90
N HIS A 244 16.09 1.46 2.29
CA HIS A 244 15.34 0.43 2.99
C HIS A 244 14.98 0.91 4.39
N ASP A 245 13.73 0.73 4.80
CA ASP A 245 13.18 1.17 6.07
C ASP A 245 13.03 0.01 7.05
N PRO A 246 13.91 -0.08 8.07
CA PRO A 246 13.88 -1.17 9.03
C PRO A 246 12.73 -1.08 10.04
N GLN A 247 11.90 -0.02 10.01
CA GLN A 247 10.85 0.16 11.01
C GLN A 247 9.83 -1.00 11.02
N PHE A 248 9.57 -1.64 9.88
CA PHE A 248 8.57 -2.71 9.79
C PHE A 248 9.04 -4.01 10.45
N ILE A 249 10.31 -4.38 10.23
CA ILE A 249 10.90 -5.55 10.90
C ILE A 249 11.09 -5.28 12.40
N GLN A 250 11.51 -4.07 12.79
CA GLN A 250 11.61 -3.65 14.19
C GLN A 250 10.25 -3.73 14.88
N HIS A 251 9.21 -3.19 14.24
CA HIS A 251 7.83 -3.25 14.75
C HIS A 251 7.35 -4.71 14.89
N LEU A 252 7.65 -5.59 13.93
CA LEU A 252 7.29 -7.00 13.99
C LEU A 252 7.95 -7.74 15.18
N GLN A 253 9.15 -7.32 15.59
CA GLN A 253 9.81 -7.85 16.78
C GLN A 253 9.09 -7.45 18.07
N GLU A 254 8.48 -6.27 18.11
CA GLU A 254 7.82 -5.68 19.28
C GLU A 254 6.36 -6.15 19.47
N VAL A 255 5.70 -6.62 18.41
CA VAL A 255 4.31 -7.08 18.47
C VAL A 255 4.21 -8.60 18.57
N ASP A 256 3.10 -9.10 19.09
CA ASP A 256 2.78 -10.52 19.11
C ASP A 256 2.20 -10.97 17.77
N ARG A 257 1.41 -10.10 17.12
CA ARG A 257 0.78 -10.37 15.82
C ARG A 257 0.72 -9.11 14.95
N LEU A 258 0.98 -9.29 13.65
CA LEU A 258 0.84 -8.28 12.62
C LEU A 258 -0.17 -8.76 11.57
N TYR A 259 -1.34 -8.13 11.53
CA TYR A 259 -2.33 -8.33 10.48
C TYR A 259 -2.05 -7.39 9.31
N ILE A 260 -2.14 -7.88 8.08
CA ILE A 260 -1.88 -7.09 6.86
C ILE A 260 -3.10 -7.18 5.95
N ALA A 261 -3.58 -6.02 5.50
CA ALA A 261 -4.69 -5.84 4.56
C ALA A 261 -4.42 -4.64 3.65
N GLY A 262 -5.30 -4.40 2.67
CA GLY A 262 -5.22 -3.23 1.80
C GLY A 262 -5.04 -3.59 0.33
N GLN A 263 -4.54 -2.65 -0.48
CA GLN A 263 -4.51 -2.76 -1.93
C GLN A 263 -3.14 -2.42 -2.53
N ALA A 264 -2.80 -2.94 -3.71
CA ALA A 264 -3.42 -4.12 -4.32
C ALA A 264 -2.73 -5.40 -3.83
N LYS A 265 -3.49 -6.50 -3.69
CA LYS A 265 -2.99 -7.84 -3.33
C LYS A 265 -1.81 -8.28 -4.20
N SER A 266 -1.83 -7.93 -5.49
CA SER A 266 -0.82 -8.32 -6.48
C SER A 266 0.41 -7.40 -6.55
N HIS A 267 0.33 -6.19 -6.00
CA HIS A 267 1.37 -5.15 -6.08
C HIS A 267 1.81 -4.76 -4.67
N CYS A 268 1.48 -3.55 -4.19
CA CYS A 268 1.96 -2.99 -2.92
C CYS A 268 1.87 -3.97 -1.74
N VAL A 269 0.79 -4.76 -1.66
CA VAL A 269 0.67 -5.80 -0.62
C VAL A 269 1.67 -6.93 -0.79
N ALA A 270 1.69 -7.61 -1.95
CA ALA A 270 2.61 -8.72 -2.17
C ALA A 270 4.08 -8.29 -2.05
N TRP A 271 4.39 -7.07 -2.48
CA TRP A 271 5.74 -6.54 -2.47
C TRP A 271 6.20 -6.18 -1.07
N THR A 272 5.36 -5.47 -0.31
CA THR A 272 5.62 -5.19 1.11
C THR A 272 5.83 -6.49 1.89
N VAL A 273 4.98 -7.50 1.68
CA VAL A 273 5.11 -8.78 2.38
C VAL A 273 6.34 -9.56 1.93
N SER A 274 6.73 -9.46 0.65
CA SER A 274 7.94 -10.11 0.15
C SER A 274 9.20 -9.49 0.75
N ASP A 275 9.32 -8.16 0.76
CA ASP A 275 10.48 -7.48 1.35
C ASP A 275 10.54 -7.69 2.87
N LEU A 276 9.39 -7.65 3.54
CA LEU A 276 9.31 -8.00 4.97
C LEU A 276 9.72 -9.46 5.21
N LEU A 277 9.41 -10.38 4.30
CA LEU A 277 9.86 -11.78 4.41
C LEU A 277 11.39 -11.91 4.24
N ASP A 278 11.99 -11.11 3.36
CA ASP A 278 13.45 -11.07 3.21
C ASP A 278 14.11 -10.58 4.51
N ASP A 279 13.56 -9.51 5.12
CA ASP A 279 13.97 -9.02 6.44
C ASP A 279 13.80 -10.06 7.55
N ILE A 280 12.65 -10.73 7.59
CA ILE A 280 12.35 -11.82 8.53
C ILE A 280 13.39 -12.93 8.37
N THR A 281 13.69 -13.34 7.14
CA THR A 281 14.64 -14.41 6.86
C THR A 281 16.06 -14.03 7.31
N ALA A 282 16.45 -12.76 7.11
CA ALA A 282 17.74 -12.24 7.55
C ALA A 282 17.84 -12.05 9.08
N THR A 283 16.71 -11.80 9.75
CA THR A 283 16.65 -11.46 11.19
C THR A 283 16.35 -12.67 12.07
N ASP A 284 15.17 -13.27 11.91
CA ASP A 284 14.71 -14.48 12.60
C ASP A 284 13.51 -15.08 11.85
N PRO A 285 13.67 -16.21 11.14
CA PRO A 285 12.57 -16.86 10.40
C PRO A 285 11.34 -17.20 11.25
N ALA A 286 11.46 -17.31 12.58
CA ALA A 286 10.31 -17.55 13.45
C ALA A 286 9.32 -16.39 13.47
N LEU A 287 9.76 -15.16 13.15
CA LEU A 287 8.89 -13.97 13.07
C LEU A 287 7.81 -14.10 12.00
N ALA A 288 8.00 -14.92 10.96
CA ALA A 288 6.97 -15.18 9.94
C ALA A 288 5.65 -15.65 10.56
N LYS A 289 5.70 -16.40 11.67
CA LYS A 289 4.51 -16.92 12.37
C LYS A 289 3.65 -15.83 13.01
N LYS A 290 4.19 -14.63 13.21
CA LYS A 290 3.47 -13.47 13.73
C LYS A 290 2.67 -12.74 12.65
N VAL A 291 2.93 -13.00 11.37
CA VAL A 291 2.30 -12.30 10.24
C VAL A 291 1.03 -13.01 9.81
N HIS A 292 -0.08 -12.27 9.79
CA HIS A 292 -1.41 -12.71 9.39
C HIS A 292 -1.91 -11.90 8.19
N LEU A 293 -2.08 -12.55 7.04
CA LEU A 293 -2.56 -11.93 5.80
C LEU A 293 -4.09 -12.05 5.72
N LEU A 294 -4.81 -10.92 5.79
CA LEU A 294 -6.27 -10.87 5.68
C LEU A 294 -6.68 -11.02 4.21
N ASN A 295 -6.90 -12.26 3.77
CA ASN A 295 -7.07 -12.59 2.35
C ASN A 295 -8.37 -12.07 1.72
N ASP A 296 -9.40 -11.81 2.52
CA ASP A 296 -10.68 -11.23 2.11
C ASP A 296 -10.76 -9.71 2.31
N CYS A 297 -9.65 -9.07 2.68
CA CYS A 297 -9.48 -7.62 2.78
C CYS A 297 -8.45 -7.07 1.78
N SER A 298 -8.18 -7.82 0.70
CA SER A 298 -7.23 -7.45 -0.37
C SER A 298 -7.62 -8.08 -1.70
N SER A 299 -7.57 -7.29 -2.78
CA SER A 299 -7.91 -7.72 -4.14
C SER A 299 -6.72 -7.54 -5.08
N ALA A 300 -6.56 -8.46 -6.03
CA ALA A 300 -5.56 -8.31 -7.09
C ALA A 300 -6.02 -7.27 -8.12
N VAL A 301 -5.07 -6.63 -8.79
CA VAL A 301 -5.38 -5.78 -9.94
C VAL A 301 -5.90 -6.66 -11.08
N VAL A 302 -7.07 -6.29 -11.59
CA VAL A 302 -7.68 -6.90 -12.77
C VAL A 302 -8.14 -5.77 -13.68
N VAL A 303 -7.55 -5.70 -14.86
CA VAL A 303 -7.94 -4.76 -15.91
C VAL A 303 -8.65 -5.57 -17.00
N PRO A 304 -9.99 -5.46 -17.12
CA PRO A 304 -10.76 -6.27 -18.06
C PRO A 304 -10.22 -6.22 -19.49
N GLY A 305 -9.92 -7.38 -20.05
CA GLY A 305 -9.39 -7.53 -21.41
C GLY A 305 -7.91 -7.16 -21.59
N VAL A 306 -7.20 -6.75 -20.52
CA VAL A 306 -5.77 -6.41 -20.56
C VAL A 306 -4.96 -7.38 -19.70
N VAL A 307 -5.22 -7.45 -18.40
CA VAL A 307 -4.43 -8.29 -17.46
C VAL A 307 -5.25 -8.70 -16.24
N ASP A 308 -5.03 -9.93 -15.75
CA ASP A 308 -5.56 -10.43 -14.47
C ASP A 308 -4.40 -10.96 -13.62
N HIS A 309 -4.05 -10.24 -12.55
CA HIS A 309 -2.96 -10.61 -11.64
C HIS A 309 -3.39 -11.54 -10.50
N THR A 310 -4.62 -12.07 -10.51
CA THR A 310 -5.17 -12.85 -9.39
C THR A 310 -4.34 -14.09 -9.09
N GLU A 311 -3.95 -14.87 -10.12
CA GLU A 311 -3.19 -16.10 -9.89
C GLU A 311 -1.78 -15.80 -9.36
N ALA A 312 -1.09 -14.81 -9.92
CA ALA A 312 0.22 -14.36 -9.42
C ALA A 312 0.15 -13.89 -7.95
N ALA A 313 -0.92 -13.18 -7.57
CA ALA A 313 -1.15 -12.77 -6.19
C ALA A 313 -1.40 -13.96 -5.26
N ASN A 314 -2.16 -14.95 -5.70
CA ASN A 314 -2.43 -16.17 -4.94
C ASN A 314 -1.16 -17.04 -4.78
N GLU A 315 -0.33 -17.11 -5.81
CA GLU A 315 0.98 -17.77 -5.75
C GLU A 315 1.91 -17.07 -4.75
N ALA A 316 1.95 -15.72 -4.75
CA ALA A 316 2.70 -14.96 -3.76
C ALA A 316 2.26 -15.27 -2.33
N TYR A 317 0.94 -15.23 -2.06
CA TYR A 317 0.38 -15.59 -0.75
C TYR A 317 0.72 -17.04 -0.36
N SER A 318 0.68 -17.97 -1.32
CA SER A 318 1.06 -19.37 -1.09
C SER A 318 2.53 -19.50 -0.68
N ARG A 319 3.44 -18.73 -1.31
CA ARG A 319 4.86 -18.68 -0.90
C ARG A 319 5.02 -18.10 0.51
N PHE A 320 4.30 -17.04 0.85
CA PHE A 320 4.34 -16.45 2.19
C PHE A 320 3.85 -17.44 3.26
N ALA A 321 2.79 -18.20 2.96
CA ALA A 321 2.29 -19.24 3.83
C ALA A 321 3.31 -20.38 4.02
N GLN A 322 3.97 -20.81 2.95
CA GLN A 322 5.05 -21.81 3.02
C GLN A 322 6.22 -21.34 3.88
N ALA A 323 6.49 -20.03 3.92
CA ALA A 323 7.49 -19.42 4.79
C ALA A 323 7.05 -19.28 6.26
N GLY A 324 5.80 -19.61 6.59
CA GLY A 324 5.28 -19.65 7.96
C GLY A 324 4.24 -18.57 8.31
N MET A 325 3.94 -17.65 7.39
CA MET A 325 2.87 -16.67 7.57
C MET A 325 1.48 -17.33 7.54
N GLN A 326 0.49 -16.68 8.16
CA GLN A 326 -0.87 -17.21 8.25
C GLN A 326 -1.80 -16.50 7.27
N ILE A 327 -2.48 -17.23 6.40
CA ILE A 327 -3.55 -16.68 5.56
C ILE A 327 -4.86 -16.84 6.33
N VAL A 328 -5.52 -15.74 6.65
CA VAL A 328 -6.73 -15.70 7.48
C VAL A 328 -7.83 -14.88 6.81
N LYS A 329 -9.06 -15.01 7.31
CA LYS A 329 -10.21 -14.18 6.94
C LYS A 329 -10.49 -13.13 7.99
N SER A 330 -11.15 -12.05 7.60
CA SER A 330 -11.61 -10.97 8.46
C SER A 330 -12.68 -11.39 9.49
N THR A 331 -13.18 -12.62 9.36
CA THR A 331 -14.18 -13.24 10.24
C THR A 331 -13.61 -14.29 11.18
N ASP A 332 -12.33 -14.66 11.01
CA ASP A 332 -11.64 -15.56 11.93
C ASP A 332 -11.38 -14.85 13.27
N GLU A 333 -11.25 -15.62 14.36
CA GLU A 333 -10.96 -15.05 15.67
C GLU A 333 -9.56 -14.42 15.70
N VAL A 334 -9.48 -13.18 16.17
CA VAL A 334 -8.21 -12.50 16.45
C VAL A 334 -7.71 -12.88 17.83
N GLY A 335 -6.45 -13.33 17.93
CA GLY A 335 -5.80 -13.69 19.21
C GLY A 335 -5.75 -15.20 19.43
#